data_AF-A0A7X0Y3P7-F1
#
_entry.id   AF-A0A7X0Y3P7-F1
#
_cell.length_a   1.000
_cell.length_b   1.000
_cell.length_c   1.000
_cell.angle_alpha   90.00
_cell.angle_beta   90.00
_cell.angle_gamma   90.00
#
_symmetry.space_group_name_H-M   'P 1'
#
loop_
_entity.id
_entity.type
_entity.pdbx_description
1 polymer ?
#
loop_
_entity_poly.entity_id
_entity_poly.type
_entity_poly.pdbx_seq_one_letter_code
_entity_poly.pdbx_strand_id
1 'polypeptide(L)'
;MSASETNYFDSNESYTRDGIEITAIYKKAIDDKVLSIESYAYSAWIQLEKTFLWPNYMQVKEEGLIEQTTTYEKWLQDNNYGAVAGFDTDKFEVVRQGRTTAYNKAKFVNTIQKGDFVVVSGVREPWAPFIGHAAIATTDNWILDMPGYKDGVYTQKDNNRQLQKGAWFDKYKSAWTTVYRLKTSKQVRNNIADWADWRYWSSSHGLKKIGM
;
A
#
# COMPACT_ATOMS: atom_id res chain seq x y z
N MET A 1 16.17 -39.72 4.55
CA MET A 1 16.35 -38.30 4.89
C MET A 1 14.97 -37.76 5.18
N SER A 2 14.62 -37.54 6.45
CA SER A 2 13.35 -36.91 6.81
C SER A 2 13.41 -35.44 6.38
N ALA A 3 12.37 -34.94 5.73
CA ALA A 3 12.21 -33.51 5.52
C ALA A 3 12.31 -32.84 6.90
N SER A 4 13.22 -31.87 7.05
CA SER A 4 13.23 -31.01 8.23
C SER A 4 11.85 -30.35 8.28
N GLU A 5 11.07 -30.64 9.32
CA GLU A 5 9.84 -29.90 9.58
C GLU A 5 10.20 -28.41 9.64
N THR A 6 9.74 -27.65 8.66
CA THR A 6 9.87 -26.20 8.69
C THR A 6 9.16 -25.73 9.96
N ASN A 7 9.90 -25.16 10.90
CA ASN A 7 9.30 -24.62 12.10
C ASN A 7 8.60 -23.30 11.74
N TYR A 8 7.33 -23.41 11.35
CA TYR A 8 6.50 -22.29 10.89
C TYR A 8 6.25 -21.22 11.96
N PHE A 9 6.51 -21.51 13.24
CA PHE A 9 6.03 -20.67 14.33
C PHE A 9 7.10 -20.32 15.34
N ASP A 10 7.14 -19.04 15.71
CA ASP A 10 7.85 -18.53 16.88
C ASP A 10 7.02 -18.64 18.17
N SER A 11 5.80 -19.20 18.09
CA SER A 11 4.92 -19.49 19.23
C SER A 11 4.09 -20.76 19.02
N ASN A 12 3.68 -21.43 20.09
CA ASN A 12 2.82 -22.63 20.02
C ASN A 12 1.31 -22.28 19.94
N GLU A 13 0.98 -21.01 19.67
CA GLU A 13 -0.42 -20.55 19.70
C GLU A 13 -1.16 -20.85 18.40
N SER A 14 -2.10 -21.79 18.47
CA SER A 14 -3.16 -21.91 17.45
C SER A 14 -4.16 -20.77 17.62
N TYR A 15 -4.48 -20.08 16.53
CA TYR A 15 -5.43 -18.98 16.53
C TYR A 15 -6.52 -19.22 15.49
N THR A 16 -7.78 -19.09 15.94
CA THR A 16 -8.97 -19.19 15.11
C THR A 16 -9.81 -17.92 15.23
N ARG A 17 -10.55 -17.62 14.17
CA ARG A 17 -11.46 -16.48 14.11
C ARG A 17 -12.69 -16.83 13.31
N ASP A 18 -13.88 -16.73 13.91
CA ASP A 18 -15.16 -17.00 13.25
C ASP A 18 -15.18 -18.34 12.49
N GLY A 19 -14.58 -19.38 13.09
CA GLY A 19 -14.45 -20.71 12.49
C GLY A 19 -13.37 -20.84 11.41
N ILE A 20 -12.58 -19.79 11.18
CA ILE A 20 -11.45 -19.77 10.25
C ILE A 20 -10.16 -20.09 11.00
N GLU A 21 -9.42 -21.09 10.51
CA GLU A 21 -8.11 -21.50 11.03
C GLU A 21 -7.02 -20.52 10.57
N ILE A 22 -6.85 -19.40 11.28
CA ILE A 22 -5.89 -18.34 10.93
C ILE A 22 -4.44 -18.87 10.91
N THR A 23 -4.12 -19.80 11.81
CA THR A 23 -2.83 -20.50 11.80
C THR A 23 -2.58 -21.25 10.50
N ALA A 24 -3.61 -21.87 9.91
CA ALA A 24 -3.49 -22.58 8.64
C ALA A 24 -3.29 -21.61 7.46
N ILE A 25 -3.93 -20.45 7.50
CA ILE A 25 -3.75 -19.38 6.50
C ILE A 25 -2.29 -18.88 6.51
N TYR A 26 -1.69 -18.66 7.68
CA TYR A 26 -0.29 -18.26 7.76
C TYR A 26 0.66 -19.33 7.19
N LYS A 27 0.45 -20.62 7.54
CA LYS A 27 1.23 -21.73 6.93
C LYS A 27 1.13 -21.70 5.42
N LYS A 28 -0.10 -21.55 4.90
CA LYS A 28 -0.34 -21.47 3.47
C LYS A 28 0.41 -20.30 2.82
N ALA A 29 0.48 -19.13 3.47
CA ALA A 29 1.23 -17.99 2.96
C ALA A 29 2.76 -18.24 2.88
N ILE A 30 3.31 -19.02 3.81
CA ILE A 30 4.70 -19.48 3.77
C ILE A 30 4.90 -20.51 2.65
N ASP A 31 3.99 -21.48 2.53
CA ASP A 31 4.06 -22.54 1.52
C ASP A 31 3.90 -21.99 0.09
N ASP A 32 3.02 -21.00 -0.07
CA ASP A 32 2.84 -20.23 -1.31
C ASP A 32 4.02 -19.27 -1.60
N LYS A 33 5.03 -19.22 -0.71
CA LYS A 33 6.23 -18.37 -0.77
C LYS A 33 5.94 -16.87 -0.83
N VAL A 34 4.79 -16.46 -0.30
CA VAL A 34 4.40 -15.05 -0.17
C VAL A 34 5.06 -14.42 1.06
N LEU A 35 5.11 -15.18 2.15
CA LEU A 35 5.79 -14.82 3.39
C LEU A 35 7.06 -15.68 3.57
N SER A 36 7.99 -15.18 4.37
CA SER A 36 9.04 -16.01 4.97
C SER A 36 9.06 -15.78 6.48
N ILE A 37 9.36 -16.83 7.25
CA ILE A 37 9.45 -16.74 8.71
C ILE A 37 10.52 -15.72 9.13
N GLU A 38 11.59 -15.60 8.35
CA GLU A 38 12.68 -14.65 8.55
C GLU A 38 12.26 -13.18 8.38
N SER A 39 11.32 -12.91 7.46
CA SER A 39 10.87 -11.54 7.17
C SER A 39 9.57 -11.16 7.89
N TYR A 40 8.75 -12.14 8.24
CA TYR A 40 7.42 -11.97 8.83
C TYR A 40 7.15 -13.09 9.85
N ALA A 41 7.62 -12.90 11.08
CA ALA A 41 7.36 -13.81 12.18
C ALA A 41 5.84 -13.99 12.43
N TYR A 42 5.42 -15.19 12.81
CA TYR A 42 4.01 -15.52 13.02
C TYR A 42 3.34 -14.63 14.06
N SER A 43 4.00 -14.43 15.21
CA SER A 43 3.50 -13.54 16.28
C SER A 43 3.21 -12.11 15.78
N ALA A 44 4.09 -11.54 14.96
CA ALA A 44 3.92 -10.21 14.37
C ALA A 44 2.78 -10.18 13.33
N TRP A 45 2.69 -11.22 12.49
CA TRP A 45 1.61 -11.35 11.51
C TRP A 45 0.24 -11.52 12.19
N ILE A 46 0.14 -12.28 13.29
CA ILE A 46 -1.09 -12.40 14.07
C ILE A 46 -1.53 -11.06 14.67
N GLN A 47 -0.59 -10.22 15.12
CA GLN A 47 -0.95 -8.88 15.60
C GLN A 47 -1.47 -8.00 14.46
N LEU A 48 -0.85 -8.07 13.29
CA LEU A 48 -1.35 -7.40 12.08
C LEU A 48 -2.74 -7.92 11.68
N GLU A 49 -2.97 -9.23 11.79
CA GLU A 49 -4.26 -9.85 11.54
C GLU A 49 -5.35 -9.26 12.43
N LYS A 50 -5.08 -9.27 13.75
CA LYS A 50 -6.03 -8.85 14.78
C LYS A 50 -6.35 -7.37 14.74
N THR A 51 -5.34 -6.55 14.51
CA THR A 51 -5.45 -5.10 14.64
C THR A 51 -5.83 -4.42 13.33
N PHE A 52 -5.64 -5.10 12.19
CA PHE A 52 -5.78 -4.45 10.89
C PHE A 52 -6.45 -5.32 9.82
N LEU A 53 -5.92 -6.50 9.48
CA LEU A 53 -6.43 -7.28 8.33
C LEU A 53 -7.90 -7.64 8.49
N TRP A 54 -8.28 -8.16 9.66
CA TRP A 54 -9.66 -8.58 9.90
C TRP A 54 -10.64 -7.40 9.98
N PRO A 55 -10.38 -6.35 10.80
CA PRO A 55 -11.23 -5.16 10.79
C PRO A 55 -11.40 -4.55 9.40
N ASN A 56 -10.32 -4.53 8.59
CA ASN A 56 -10.38 -4.00 7.24
C ASN A 56 -11.24 -4.86 6.32
N TYR A 57 -11.07 -6.19 6.32
CA TYR A 57 -11.92 -7.10 5.55
C TYR A 57 -13.41 -6.91 5.88
N MET A 58 -13.75 -6.84 7.17
CA MET A 58 -15.14 -6.63 7.60
C MET A 58 -15.69 -5.30 7.10
N GLN A 59 -14.90 -4.23 7.20
CA GLN A 59 -15.29 -2.90 6.73
C GLN A 59 -15.47 -2.87 5.22
N VAL A 60 -14.51 -3.38 4.43
CA VAL A 60 -14.62 -3.33 2.96
C VAL A 60 -15.79 -4.19 2.45
N LYS A 61 -16.15 -5.23 3.20
CA LYS A 61 -17.35 -6.05 2.96
C LYS A 61 -18.63 -5.27 3.28
N GLU A 62 -18.70 -4.63 4.45
CA GLU A 62 -19.84 -3.81 4.87
C GLU A 62 -20.12 -2.65 3.88
N GLU A 63 -19.08 -1.99 3.41
CA GLU A 63 -19.15 -0.86 2.48
C GLU A 63 -19.31 -1.28 0.99
N GLY A 64 -19.46 -2.59 0.73
CA GLY A 64 -19.74 -3.14 -0.60
C GLY A 64 -18.63 -2.92 -1.62
N LEU A 65 -17.37 -2.95 -1.19
CA LEU A 65 -16.19 -2.71 -2.03
C LEU A 65 -15.58 -3.99 -2.60
N ILE A 66 -15.92 -5.11 -1.97
CA ILE A 66 -15.65 -6.44 -2.45
C ILE A 66 -16.99 -7.15 -2.64
N GLU A 67 -17.02 -8.19 -3.47
CA GLU A 67 -18.23 -9.00 -3.63
C GLU A 67 -18.62 -9.59 -2.26
N GLN A 68 -19.91 -9.57 -1.91
CA GLN A 68 -20.39 -10.08 -0.61
C GLN A 68 -20.07 -11.57 -0.39
N THR A 69 -19.89 -12.30 -1.49
CA THR A 69 -19.46 -13.71 -1.56
C THR A 69 -17.96 -13.91 -1.32
N THR A 70 -17.16 -12.85 -1.33
CA THR A 70 -15.71 -12.94 -1.09
C THR A 70 -15.47 -13.43 0.34
N THR A 71 -14.72 -14.52 0.48
CA THR A 71 -14.30 -15.07 1.78
C THR A 71 -13.07 -14.32 2.29
N TYR A 72 -12.84 -14.34 3.60
CA TYR A 72 -11.66 -13.70 4.18
C TYR A 72 -10.35 -14.30 3.66
N GLU A 73 -10.29 -15.62 3.49
CA GLU A 73 -9.11 -16.30 2.93
C GLU A 73 -8.82 -15.83 1.50
N LYS A 74 -9.84 -15.75 0.64
CA LYS A 74 -9.67 -15.24 -0.72
C LYS A 74 -9.23 -13.78 -0.72
N TRP A 75 -9.81 -12.96 0.14
CA TRP A 75 -9.42 -11.56 0.31
C TRP A 75 -7.96 -11.44 0.76
N LEU A 76 -7.51 -12.26 1.71
CA LEU A 76 -6.11 -12.29 2.14
C LEU A 76 -5.19 -12.70 0.99
N GLN A 77 -5.52 -13.73 0.21
CA GLN A 77 -4.75 -14.13 -0.97
C GLN A 77 -4.61 -12.98 -1.98
N ASP A 78 -5.70 -12.28 -2.28
CA ASP A 78 -5.70 -11.13 -3.20
C ASP A 78 -4.90 -9.94 -2.67
N ASN A 79 -4.81 -9.82 -1.34
CA ASN A 79 -4.03 -8.80 -0.64
C ASN A 79 -2.66 -9.34 -0.17
N ASN A 80 -2.18 -10.41 -0.80
CA ASN A 80 -0.86 -10.98 -0.59
C ASN A 80 -0.58 -11.31 0.90
N TYR A 81 -1.61 -11.78 1.61
CA TYR A 81 -1.64 -12.07 3.05
C TYR A 81 -1.22 -10.90 3.95
N GLY A 82 -1.32 -9.66 3.47
CA GLY A 82 -0.78 -8.51 4.17
C GLY A 82 0.75 -8.42 4.17
N ALA A 83 1.42 -9.26 3.37
CA ALA A 83 2.81 -9.09 3.07
C ALA A 83 2.93 -7.91 2.11
N VAL A 84 3.71 -6.89 2.48
CA VAL A 84 4.20 -5.94 1.51
C VAL A 84 5.36 -6.61 0.77
N ALA A 85 5.05 -7.53 -0.14
CA ALA A 85 6.08 -8.28 -0.87
C ALA A 85 7.07 -7.31 -1.51
N GLY A 86 8.35 -7.50 -1.20
CA GLY A 86 9.44 -6.75 -1.81
C GLY A 86 9.56 -5.28 -1.37
N PHE A 87 8.94 -4.85 -0.26
CA PHE A 87 9.34 -3.59 0.36
C PHE A 87 10.68 -3.78 1.06
N ASP A 88 11.72 -3.77 0.24
CA ASP A 88 13.10 -3.82 0.66
C ASP A 88 13.39 -2.54 1.44
N THR A 89 13.18 -2.59 2.76
CA THR A 89 13.46 -1.49 3.68
C THR A 89 14.93 -1.08 3.65
N ASP A 90 15.81 -1.91 3.09
CA ASP A 90 17.20 -1.56 2.89
C ASP A 90 17.36 -0.67 1.65
N LYS A 91 16.54 -0.86 0.61
CA LYS A 91 16.50 0.00 -0.58
C LYS A 91 15.76 1.31 -0.38
N PHE A 92 14.86 1.42 0.58
CA PHE A 92 14.11 2.67 0.83
C PHE A 92 14.50 3.31 2.16
N GLU A 93 14.51 4.64 2.20
CA GLU A 93 14.58 5.39 3.44
C GLU A 93 13.23 6.07 3.70
N VAL A 94 12.79 6.03 4.96
CA VAL A 94 11.66 6.83 5.44
C VAL A 94 12.18 8.25 5.68
N VAL A 95 11.98 9.14 4.71
CA VAL A 95 12.42 10.54 4.84
C VAL A 95 11.46 11.35 5.71
N ARG A 96 10.21 10.89 5.82
CA ARG A 96 9.21 11.49 6.71
C ARG A 96 8.07 10.52 7.00
N GLN A 97 7.60 10.56 8.23
CA GLN A 97 6.31 10.00 8.62
C GLN A 97 5.56 11.00 9.48
N GLY A 98 4.26 11.18 9.24
CA GLY A 98 3.45 12.01 10.11
C GLY A 98 1.99 12.12 9.68
N ARG A 99 1.11 12.36 10.66
CA ARG A 99 -0.31 12.57 10.43
C ARG A 99 -0.55 13.75 9.50
N THR A 100 -1.53 13.64 8.61
CA THR A 100 -1.81 14.61 7.54
C THR A 100 -2.57 15.84 8.06
N THR A 101 -2.06 16.51 9.10
CA THR A 101 -2.67 17.72 9.69
C THR A 101 -2.19 19.00 9.01
N ALA A 102 -2.91 20.12 9.18
CA ALA A 102 -2.50 21.43 8.64
C ALA A 102 -1.07 21.82 9.08
N TYR A 103 -0.72 21.56 10.34
CA TYR A 103 0.63 21.76 10.89
C TYR A 103 1.70 20.96 10.13
N ASN A 104 1.34 19.75 9.70
CA ASN A 104 2.24 18.82 9.02
C ASN A 104 2.32 19.05 7.51
N LYS A 105 1.41 19.86 6.93
CA LYS A 105 1.34 20.15 5.49
C LYS A 105 2.58 20.86 4.98
N ALA A 106 3.01 21.94 5.64
CA ALA A 106 4.20 22.68 5.21
C ALA A 106 5.44 21.78 5.19
N LYS A 107 5.62 20.96 6.23
CA LYS A 107 6.71 19.97 6.30
C LYS A 107 6.64 18.97 5.15
N PHE A 108 5.45 18.46 4.84
CA PHE A 108 5.26 17.56 3.70
C PHE A 108 5.63 18.22 2.37
N VAL A 109 5.06 19.40 2.09
CA VAL A 109 5.30 20.18 0.87
C VAL A 109 6.79 20.46 0.68
N ASN A 110 7.53 20.75 1.76
CA ASN A 110 8.96 21.03 1.72
C ASN A 110 9.85 19.77 1.65
N THR A 111 9.31 18.58 1.98
CA THR A 111 10.08 17.32 1.98
C THR A 111 10.06 16.62 0.63
N ILE A 112 8.91 16.63 -0.05
CA ILE A 112 8.68 15.90 -1.29
C ILE A 112 9.62 16.37 -2.39
N GLN A 113 10.27 15.39 -3.04
CA GLN A 113 11.10 15.55 -4.22
C GLN A 113 10.65 14.60 -5.32
N LYS A 114 10.96 14.94 -6.57
CA LYS A 114 10.77 14.04 -7.72
C LYS A 114 11.35 12.65 -7.46
N GLY A 115 10.55 11.62 -7.72
CA GLY A 115 10.88 10.21 -7.52
C GLY A 115 10.67 9.70 -6.09
N ASP A 116 10.15 10.53 -5.18
CA ASP A 116 9.66 10.04 -3.89
C ASP A 116 8.35 9.27 -4.07
N PHE A 117 8.20 8.20 -3.30
CA PHE A 117 6.94 7.48 -3.13
C PHE A 117 6.24 8.00 -1.89
N VAL A 118 4.93 8.19 -1.98
CA VAL A 118 4.10 8.64 -0.87
C VAL A 118 3.07 7.58 -0.61
N VAL A 119 3.04 7.07 0.62
CA VAL A 119 2.09 6.07 1.08
C VAL A 119 1.27 6.69 2.18
N VAL A 120 -0.05 6.61 2.09
CA VAL A 120 -0.92 6.93 3.21
C VAL A 120 -1.33 5.64 3.92
N SER A 121 -1.40 5.67 5.25
CA SER A 121 -1.85 4.55 6.07
C SER A 121 -2.83 5.04 7.13
N GLY A 122 -3.67 4.14 7.65
CA GLY A 122 -4.77 4.54 8.54
C GLY A 122 -5.82 5.44 7.87
N VAL A 123 -5.86 5.42 6.54
CA VAL A 123 -6.92 6.02 5.74
C VAL A 123 -8.13 5.09 5.83
N ARG A 124 -9.26 5.57 6.37
CA ARG A 124 -10.56 4.92 6.21
C ARG A 124 -11.22 5.43 4.93
N GLU A 125 -10.62 5.14 3.80
CA GLU A 125 -11.25 5.40 2.50
C GLU A 125 -11.74 4.06 1.97
N PRO A 126 -12.99 3.96 1.49
CA PRO A 126 -13.58 2.71 1.02
C PRO A 126 -12.68 1.94 0.04
N TRP A 127 -11.90 2.63 -0.80
CA TRP A 127 -11.15 2.01 -1.90
C TRP A 127 -9.70 1.62 -1.58
N ALA A 128 -9.25 1.72 -0.32
CA ALA A 128 -7.87 1.37 0.04
C ALA A 128 -7.74 -0.12 0.43
N PRO A 129 -7.06 -0.97 -0.35
CA PRO A 129 -6.65 -2.29 0.14
C PRO A 129 -5.66 -2.14 1.30
N PHE A 130 -5.29 -3.27 1.89
CA PHE A 130 -4.48 -3.46 3.10
C PHE A 130 -3.32 -2.47 3.37
N ILE A 131 -2.71 -1.89 2.33
CA ILE A 131 -1.77 -0.78 2.43
C ILE A 131 -2.55 0.43 1.93
N GLY A 132 -2.73 1.44 2.76
CA GLY A 132 -3.41 2.64 2.29
C GLY A 132 -2.75 3.22 1.02
N HIS A 133 -3.47 4.11 0.37
CA HIS A 133 -3.17 4.60 -0.97
C HIS A 133 -1.70 5.02 -1.22
N ALA A 134 -1.14 4.58 -2.34
CA ALA A 134 0.24 4.90 -2.74
C ALA A 134 0.27 5.80 -3.98
N ALA A 135 1.29 6.64 -4.05
CA ALA A 135 1.51 7.61 -5.11
C ALA A 135 3.00 7.85 -5.36
N ILE A 136 3.34 8.46 -6.51
CA ILE A 136 4.71 8.87 -6.85
C ILE A 136 4.76 10.36 -7.17
N ALA A 137 5.77 11.06 -6.67
CA ALA A 137 6.06 12.43 -7.05
C ALA A 137 6.72 12.45 -8.43
N THR A 138 5.97 12.81 -9.48
CA THR A 138 6.49 12.91 -10.86
C THR A 138 7.34 14.15 -11.09
N THR A 139 7.14 15.17 -10.25
CA THR A 139 7.98 16.37 -10.15
C THR A 139 8.16 16.76 -8.68
N ASP A 140 8.90 17.83 -8.41
CA ASP A 140 8.98 18.39 -7.06
C ASP A 140 7.64 18.98 -6.57
N ASN A 141 6.65 19.14 -7.45
CA ASN A 141 5.35 19.78 -7.13
C ASN A 141 4.13 18.92 -7.40
N TRP A 142 4.23 17.87 -8.21
CA TRP A 142 3.11 17.07 -8.69
C TRP A 142 3.24 15.62 -8.22
N ILE A 143 2.12 15.09 -7.73
CA ILE A 143 1.97 13.71 -7.28
C ILE A 143 0.99 13.03 -8.23
N LEU A 144 1.46 11.95 -8.86
CA LEU A 144 0.68 11.03 -9.67
C LEU A 144 0.16 9.91 -8.77
N ASP A 145 -1.15 9.70 -8.81
CA ASP A 145 -1.79 8.66 -8.04
C ASP A 145 -2.96 8.00 -8.79
N MET A 146 -3.35 6.80 -8.34
CA MET A 146 -4.42 6.00 -8.97
C MET A 146 -5.55 5.74 -7.98
N PRO A 147 -6.47 6.69 -7.76
CA PRO A 147 -7.49 6.60 -6.70
C PRO A 147 -8.52 5.47 -6.88
N GLY A 148 -8.48 4.70 -7.98
CA GLY A 148 -9.49 3.70 -8.28
C GLY A 148 -10.71 4.29 -9.01
N TYR A 149 -11.77 3.49 -9.13
CA TYR A 149 -12.91 3.75 -10.04
C TYR A 149 -14.28 3.85 -9.34
N LYS A 150 -14.34 4.07 -8.02
CA LYS A 150 -15.62 4.20 -7.29
C LYS A 150 -16.25 5.58 -7.49
N ASP A 151 -17.58 5.62 -7.48
CA ASP A 151 -18.46 6.80 -7.61
C ASP A 151 -18.56 7.47 -8.99
N GLY A 152 -18.13 6.79 -10.06
CA GLY A 152 -18.36 7.26 -11.45
C GLY A 152 -17.51 8.45 -11.89
N VAL A 153 -16.62 8.94 -11.03
CA VAL A 153 -15.69 10.04 -11.35
C VAL A 153 -14.54 9.58 -12.24
N TYR A 154 -14.13 8.32 -12.11
CA TYR A 154 -13.02 7.72 -12.84
C TYR A 154 -13.46 6.39 -13.46
N THR A 155 -13.11 6.16 -14.72
CA THR A 155 -13.37 4.86 -15.38
C THR A 155 -12.21 3.90 -15.13
N GLN A 156 -12.41 2.60 -15.35
CA GLN A 156 -11.30 1.63 -15.31
C GLN A 156 -10.17 1.97 -16.29
N LYS A 157 -10.48 2.67 -17.38
CA LYS A 157 -9.50 3.16 -18.37
C LYS A 157 -8.87 4.50 -17.98
N ASP A 158 -9.50 5.22 -17.03
CA ASP A 158 -9.18 6.60 -16.67
C ASP A 158 -9.12 6.77 -15.15
N ASN A 159 -8.32 5.94 -14.47
CA ASN A 159 -8.29 5.84 -13.01
C ASN A 159 -7.06 6.48 -12.34
N ASN A 160 -6.25 7.21 -13.10
CA ASN A 160 -5.07 7.92 -12.62
C ASN A 160 -5.29 9.44 -12.64
N ARG A 161 -4.54 10.20 -11.83
CA ARG A 161 -4.56 11.66 -11.87
C ARG A 161 -3.24 12.26 -11.41
N GLN A 162 -3.03 13.54 -11.69
CA GLN A 162 -2.02 14.34 -11.02
C GLN A 162 -2.63 15.45 -10.19
N LEU A 163 -2.14 15.58 -8.97
CA LEU A 163 -2.48 16.67 -8.06
C LEU A 163 -1.20 17.39 -7.62
N GLN A 164 -1.30 18.69 -7.38
CA GLN A 164 -0.22 19.38 -6.67
C GLN A 164 -0.04 18.76 -5.27
N LYS A 165 1.20 18.63 -4.81
CA LYS A 165 1.53 17.96 -3.54
C LYS A 165 0.72 18.47 -2.34
N GLY A 166 0.44 19.77 -2.28
CA GLY A 166 -0.42 20.35 -1.22
C GLY A 166 -1.89 19.89 -1.31
N ALA A 167 -2.44 19.83 -2.52
CA ALA A 167 -3.82 19.38 -2.75
C ALA A 167 -3.97 17.87 -2.54
N TRP A 168 -2.96 17.08 -2.94
CA TRP A 168 -2.89 15.66 -2.62
C TRP A 168 -2.89 15.44 -1.11
N PHE A 169 -2.06 16.17 -0.37
CA PHE A 169 -2.03 16.11 1.10
C PHE A 169 -3.41 16.43 1.72
N ASP A 170 -4.08 17.49 1.27
CA ASP A 170 -5.39 17.86 1.81
C ASP A 170 -6.45 16.77 1.59
N LYS A 171 -6.36 16.04 0.47
CA LYS A 171 -7.26 14.93 0.17
C LYS A 171 -7.16 13.80 1.19
N TYR A 172 -5.96 13.52 1.69
CA TYR A 172 -5.69 12.45 2.66
C TYR A 172 -5.51 12.96 4.10
N LYS A 173 -6.08 14.13 4.45
CA LYS A 173 -5.86 14.83 5.73
C LYS A 173 -6.20 14.06 7.01
N SER A 174 -7.01 13.01 6.92
CA SER A 174 -7.35 12.13 8.05
C SER A 174 -6.30 11.03 8.31
N ALA A 175 -5.41 10.79 7.35
CA ALA A 175 -4.49 9.66 7.35
C ALA A 175 -3.13 9.96 7.97
N TRP A 176 -2.33 8.91 8.13
CA TRP A 176 -0.88 9.01 8.27
C TRP A 176 -0.26 9.05 6.88
N THR A 177 0.72 9.92 6.66
CA THR A 177 1.49 9.95 5.41
C THR A 177 2.94 9.60 5.70
N THR A 178 3.46 8.61 4.98
CA THR A 178 4.87 8.24 4.94
C THR A 178 5.44 8.57 3.56
N VAL A 179 6.60 9.23 3.54
CA VAL A 179 7.36 9.49 2.32
C VAL A 179 8.56 8.55 2.32
N TYR A 180 8.66 7.77 1.26
CA TYR A 180 9.75 6.85 1.01
C TYR A 180 10.61 7.36 -0.15
N ARG A 181 11.93 7.34 0.04
CA ARG A 181 12.88 7.67 -1.01
C ARG A 181 13.77 6.47 -1.27
N LEU A 182 13.96 6.14 -2.55
CA LEU A 182 14.84 5.05 -2.94
C LEU A 182 16.32 5.47 -2.71
N LYS A 183 17.08 4.65 -1.98
CA LYS A 183 18.52 4.78 -1.71
C LYS A 183 19.32 4.46 -2.98
N THR A 184 19.22 5.35 -3.95
CA THR A 184 19.93 5.30 -5.23
C THR A 184 20.31 6.71 -5.69
N SER A 185 20.91 6.83 -6.87
CA SER A 185 21.25 8.14 -7.43
C SER A 185 19.99 8.97 -7.74
N LYS A 186 20.12 10.29 -7.65
CA LYS A 186 19.03 11.22 -8.01
C LYS A 186 18.59 11.01 -9.47
N GLN A 187 19.51 10.69 -10.36
CA GLN A 187 19.23 10.42 -11.76
C GLN A 187 18.29 9.21 -11.93
N VAL A 188 18.56 8.11 -11.23
CA VAL A 188 17.69 6.92 -11.29
C VAL A 188 16.29 7.24 -10.77
N ARG A 189 16.18 7.96 -9.65
CA ARG A 189 14.87 8.41 -9.14
C ARG A 189 14.11 9.28 -10.14
N ASN A 190 14.80 10.23 -10.78
CA ASN A 190 14.20 11.07 -11.81
C ASN A 190 13.71 10.25 -12.99
N ASN A 191 14.50 9.29 -13.49
CA ASN A 191 14.11 8.42 -14.61
C ASN A 191 12.87 7.59 -14.28
N ILE A 192 12.75 7.08 -13.05
CA ILE A 192 11.55 6.34 -12.60
C ILE A 192 10.32 7.26 -12.59
N ALA A 193 10.46 8.47 -12.05
CA ALA A 193 9.40 9.47 -12.03
C ALA A 193 8.98 9.89 -13.44
N ASP A 194 9.94 10.11 -14.34
CA ASP A 194 9.69 10.43 -15.75
C ASP A 194 8.97 9.30 -16.45
N TRP A 195 9.40 8.05 -16.25
CA TRP A 195 8.72 6.90 -16.84
C TRP A 195 7.27 6.78 -16.35
N ALA A 196 7.02 6.95 -15.04
CA ALA A 196 5.67 6.89 -14.48
C ALA A 196 4.78 8.01 -15.03
N ASP A 197 5.31 9.23 -15.10
CA ASP A 197 4.65 10.38 -15.69
C ASP A 197 4.31 10.14 -17.17
N TRP A 198 5.30 9.69 -17.96
CA TRP A 198 5.14 9.36 -19.37
C TRP A 198 4.08 8.28 -19.59
N ARG A 199 4.13 7.22 -18.79
CA ARG A 199 3.30 6.03 -18.98
C ARG A 199 1.86 6.27 -18.61
N TYR A 200 1.62 7.00 -17.52
CA TYR A 200 0.30 7.09 -16.91
C TYR A 200 -0.31 8.48 -17.05
N TRP A 201 0.48 9.55 -17.09
CA TRP A 201 -0.06 10.90 -17.18
C TRP A 201 0.10 11.51 -18.56
N SER A 202 1.32 11.77 -19.04
CA SER A 202 1.55 12.56 -20.24
C SER A 202 2.72 12.04 -21.06
N SER A 203 2.48 11.65 -22.31
CA SER A 203 3.54 11.15 -23.21
C SER A 203 4.57 12.22 -23.60
N SER A 204 4.32 13.49 -23.24
CA SER A 204 5.22 14.62 -23.43
C SER A 204 5.67 15.26 -22.10
N HIS A 205 5.42 14.59 -20.97
CA HIS A 205 5.66 15.12 -19.62
C HIS A 205 4.96 16.46 -19.31
N GLY A 206 3.82 16.69 -19.96
CA GLY A 206 3.01 17.89 -19.78
C GLY A 206 1.96 17.75 -18.69
N LEU A 207 1.26 18.84 -18.41
CA LEU A 207 0.13 18.86 -17.45
C LEU A 207 -1.16 18.25 -18.03
N LYS A 208 -1.11 17.73 -19.25
CA LYS A 208 -2.27 17.14 -19.93
C LYS A 208 -2.16 15.63 -19.93
N LYS A 209 -3.26 15.02 -19.50
CA LYS A 209 -3.44 13.58 -19.53
C LYS A 209 -3.40 13.05 -20.97
N ILE A 210 -2.80 11.88 -21.17
CA ILE A 210 -2.94 11.10 -22.41
C ILE A 210 -4.43 10.75 -22.51
N GLY A 211 -5.05 11.07 -23.64
CA GLY A 211 -6.39 10.54 -23.93
C GLY A 211 -6.29 9.02 -24.02
N MET A 212 -6.89 8.31 -23.06
CA MET A 212 -7.04 6.86 -23.08
C MET A 212 -8.48 6.48 -23.42
#